data_AF-X1CSW4-F1
#
_entry.id   AF-X1CSW4-F1
#
_cell.length_a   1.000
_cell.length_b   1.000
_cell.length_c   1.000
_cell.angle_alpha   90.00
_cell.angle_beta   90.00
_cell.angle_gamma   90.00
#
_symmetry.space_group_name_H-M   'P 1'
#
loop_
_entity.id
_entity.type
_entity.pdbx_description
1 polymer ?
#
loop_
_entity_poly.entity_id
_entity_poly.type
_entity_poly.pdbx_seq_one_letter_code
_entity_poly.pdbx_strand_id
1 'polypeptide(L)'
;MSIKKTDEIKTEYKIFVYEYLTNGFDRVKAAEKAGYSAKTAHVQACRMLKNVKVQEEITKAFQDNGLMIQKSLEEVAKIAYSDIKDFIEIDDLTGITKVKPMNEIPEFATSVIHSIEEDRTIYDSPNGEQSTIKGKFKFKLYDKLKANELILKMAGKFIDRVDITTGGEPLEPTTFVFLGKDDELPERFKK
;
A
#
# COMPACT_ATOMS: atom_id res chain seq x y z
N MET A 1 -32.18 15.56 27.84
CA MET A 1 -31.02 15.49 26.94
C MET A 1 -30.84 14.02 26.56
N SER A 2 -31.49 13.58 25.48
CA SER A 2 -31.49 12.17 25.08
C SER A 2 -30.15 11.83 24.45
N ILE A 3 -29.34 11.02 25.13
CA ILE A 3 -28.13 10.42 24.59
C ILE A 3 -28.60 9.48 23.46
N LYS A 4 -28.34 9.85 22.22
CA LYS A 4 -28.56 8.96 21.06
C LYS A 4 -27.73 7.71 21.28
N LYS A 5 -28.39 6.58 21.47
CA LYS A 5 -27.77 5.25 21.51
C LYS A 5 -27.05 5.06 20.18
N THR A 6 -25.71 5.11 20.17
CA THR A 6 -24.93 4.77 18.98
C THR A 6 -25.32 3.36 18.58
N ASP A 7 -25.91 3.24 17.40
CA ASP A 7 -26.64 2.06 16.96
C ASP A 7 -25.66 0.96 16.52
N GLU A 8 -24.97 0.37 17.51
CA GLU A 8 -23.81 -0.50 17.35
C GLU A 8 -24.07 -1.66 16.37
N ILE A 9 -23.25 -1.75 15.32
CA ILE A 9 -23.38 -2.81 14.32
C ILE A 9 -22.96 -4.16 14.93
N LYS A 10 -23.75 -5.20 14.64
CA LYS A 10 -23.56 -6.56 15.15
C LYS A 10 -22.16 -7.10 14.84
N THR A 11 -21.54 -7.82 15.76
CA THR A 11 -20.18 -8.37 15.60
C THR A 11 -20.03 -9.24 14.36
N GLU A 12 -21.02 -10.08 14.06
CA GLU A 12 -21.01 -10.96 12.88
C GLU A 12 -21.03 -10.16 11.57
N TYR A 13 -21.68 -8.99 11.56
CA TYR A 13 -21.67 -8.10 10.39
C TYR A 13 -20.31 -7.46 10.20
N LYS A 14 -19.61 -7.07 11.27
CA LYS A 14 -18.23 -6.57 11.17
C LYS A 14 -17.29 -7.63 10.60
N ILE A 15 -17.38 -8.87 11.09
CA ILE A 15 -16.56 -9.99 10.60
C ILE A 15 -16.92 -10.27 9.13
N PHE A 16 -18.20 -10.32 8.79
CA PHE A 16 -18.65 -10.52 7.41
C PHE A 16 -18.09 -9.46 6.46
N VAL A 17 -18.18 -8.17 6.81
CA VAL A 17 -17.65 -7.07 5.98
C VAL A 17 -16.14 -7.21 5.79
N TYR A 18 -15.39 -7.43 6.87
CA TYR A 18 -13.94 -7.60 6.81
C TYR A 18 -13.54 -8.76 5.88
N GLU A 19 -14.13 -9.94 6.08
CA GLU A 19 -13.85 -11.13 5.28
C GLU A 19 -14.28 -10.94 3.82
N TYR A 20 -15.44 -10.32 3.58
CA TYR A 20 -15.94 -10.06 2.23
C TYR A 20 -15.00 -9.14 1.43
N LEU A 21 -14.43 -8.11 2.07
CA LEU A 21 -13.52 -7.19 1.40
C LEU A 21 -12.12 -7.80 1.20
N THR A 22 -11.67 -8.68 2.10
CA THR A 22 -10.32 -9.26 2.04
C THR A 22 -10.24 -10.53 1.18
N ASN A 23 -11.34 -11.25 1.02
CA ASN A 23 -11.39 -12.51 0.29
C ASN A 23 -11.75 -12.38 -1.21
N GLY A 24 -11.73 -11.16 -1.75
CA GLY A 24 -12.09 -10.90 -3.15
C GLY A 24 -13.59 -10.92 -3.42
N PHE A 25 -14.41 -10.48 -2.46
CA PHE A 25 -15.87 -10.40 -2.58
C PHE A 25 -16.59 -11.75 -2.66
N ASP A 26 -16.02 -12.79 -2.03
CA ASP A 26 -16.67 -14.08 -1.85
C ASP A 26 -17.62 -14.03 -0.64
N ARG A 27 -18.89 -13.73 -0.94
CA ARG A 27 -19.94 -13.58 0.08
C ARG A 27 -20.22 -14.84 0.89
N VAL A 28 -20.03 -16.04 0.31
CA VAL A 28 -20.35 -17.29 1.01
C VAL A 28 -19.25 -17.58 2.03
N LYS A 29 -17.98 -17.52 1.61
CA LYS A 29 -16.84 -17.69 2.51
C LYS A 29 -16.84 -16.66 3.63
N ALA A 30 -17.19 -15.41 3.34
CA ALA A 30 -17.30 -14.36 4.35
C ALA A 30 -18.36 -14.69 5.42
N ALA A 31 -19.52 -15.21 5.01
CA ALA A 31 -20.55 -15.64 5.96
C ALA A 31 -20.12 -16.85 6.79
N GLU A 32 -19.42 -17.82 6.21
CA GLU A 32 -18.86 -18.95 6.97
C GLU A 32 -17.86 -18.48 8.03
N LYS A 33 -16.97 -17.56 7.66
CA LYS A 33 -16.00 -16.95 8.58
C LYS A 33 -16.65 -16.09 9.66
N ALA A 34 -17.79 -15.47 9.36
CA ALA A 34 -18.63 -14.76 10.33
C ALA A 34 -19.38 -15.70 11.30
N GLY A 35 -19.19 -17.03 11.21
CA GLY A 35 -19.74 -18.01 12.13
C GLY A 35 -21.05 -18.65 11.67
N TYR A 36 -21.49 -18.42 10.43
CA TYR A 36 -22.68 -19.08 9.89
C TYR A 36 -22.34 -20.48 9.34
N SER A 37 -23.26 -21.44 9.52
CA SER A 37 -23.07 -22.80 8.99
C SER A 37 -22.99 -22.80 7.45
N ALA A 38 -22.14 -23.64 6.87
CA ALA A 38 -22.02 -23.79 5.41
C ALA A 38 -23.37 -24.01 4.70
N LYS A 39 -24.28 -24.79 5.31
CA LYS A 39 -25.63 -25.06 4.76
C LYS A 39 -26.49 -23.80 4.57
N THR A 40 -26.27 -22.76 5.37
CA THR A 40 -27.08 -21.53 5.35
C THR A 40 -26.29 -20.27 5.00
N ALA A 41 -24.96 -20.37 4.89
CA ALA A 41 -24.05 -19.25 4.64
C ALA A 41 -24.47 -18.43 3.41
N HIS A 42 -24.83 -19.08 2.30
CA HIS A 42 -25.29 -18.36 1.10
C HIS A 42 -26.55 -17.52 1.34
N VAL A 43 -27.54 -18.04 2.07
CA VAL A 43 -28.79 -17.31 2.38
C VAL A 43 -28.49 -16.14 3.31
N GLN A 44 -27.65 -16.35 4.32
CA GLN A 44 -27.27 -15.31 5.28
C GLN A 44 -26.44 -14.22 4.62
N ALA A 45 -25.49 -14.57 3.76
CA ALA A 45 -24.72 -13.63 2.95
C ALA A 45 -25.62 -12.71 2.12
N CYS A 46 -26.61 -13.29 1.41
CA CYS A 46 -27.58 -12.51 0.63
C CYS A 46 -28.43 -11.57 1.50
N ARG A 47 -28.76 -11.96 2.74
CA ARG A 47 -29.47 -11.09 3.69
C ARG A 47 -28.57 -9.98 4.22
N MET A 48 -27.32 -10.30 4.57
CA MET A 48 -26.34 -9.32 5.05
C MET A 48 -26.05 -8.27 4.00
N LEU A 49 -25.85 -8.64 2.74
CA LEU A 49 -25.63 -7.68 1.65
C LEU A 49 -26.86 -6.79 1.37
N LYS A 50 -28.07 -7.17 1.78
CA LYS A 50 -29.25 -6.29 1.69
C LYS A 50 -29.43 -5.40 2.92
N ASN A 51 -28.68 -5.65 3.99
CA ASN A 51 -28.78 -4.88 5.22
C ASN A 51 -28.11 -3.51 5.05
N VAL A 52 -28.84 -2.44 5.37
CA VAL A 52 -28.37 -1.06 5.21
C VAL A 52 -27.09 -0.80 6.01
N LYS A 53 -27.00 -1.28 7.26
CA LYS A 53 -25.81 -1.08 8.10
C LYS A 53 -24.57 -1.77 7.51
N VAL A 54 -24.75 -2.96 6.93
CA VAL A 54 -23.66 -3.69 6.25
C VAL A 54 -23.21 -2.94 5.00
N GLN A 55 -24.15 -2.41 4.21
CA GLN A 55 -23.85 -1.62 3.02
C GLN A 55 -23.13 -0.30 3.37
N GLU A 56 -23.52 0.36 4.44
CA GLU A 56 -22.86 1.56 4.97
C GLU A 56 -21.41 1.27 5.38
N GLU A 57 -21.16 0.18 6.11
CA GLU A 57 -19.80 -0.22 6.50
C GLU A 57 -18.94 -0.61 5.29
N ILE A 58 -19.49 -1.33 4.30
CA ILE A 58 -18.78 -1.64 3.06
C ILE A 58 -18.40 -0.34 2.33
N THR A 59 -19.34 0.59 2.20
CA THR A 59 -19.13 1.87 1.52
C THR A 59 -18.06 2.69 2.25
N LYS A 60 -18.14 2.76 3.57
CA LYS A 60 -17.17 3.44 4.41
C LYS A 60 -15.79 2.82 4.26
N ALA A 61 -15.68 1.48 4.31
CA ALA A 61 -14.40 0.80 4.13
C ALA A 61 -13.80 1.05 2.73
N PHE A 62 -14.61 1.12 1.68
CA PHE A 62 -14.13 1.52 0.35
C PHE A 62 -13.64 2.96 0.32
N GLN A 63 -14.35 3.89 0.95
CA GLN A 63 -13.94 5.28 1.05
C GLN A 63 -12.64 5.42 1.84
N ASP A 64 -12.55 4.78 3.00
CA ASP A 64 -11.36 4.82 3.86
C ASP A 64 -10.14 4.20 3.15
N ASN A 65 -10.30 3.04 2.50
CA ASN A 65 -9.23 2.44 1.68
C ASN A 65 -8.86 3.34 0.49
N GLY A 66 -9.85 3.92 -0.21
CA GLY A 66 -9.61 4.84 -1.32
C GLY A 66 -8.82 6.07 -0.87
N LEU A 67 -9.19 6.66 0.27
CA LEU A 67 -8.48 7.80 0.87
C LEU A 67 -7.06 7.40 1.32
N MET A 68 -6.88 6.22 1.90
CA MET A 68 -5.57 5.71 2.30
C MET A 68 -4.66 5.52 1.08
N ILE A 69 -5.18 4.92 0.00
CA ILE A 69 -4.46 4.72 -1.25
C ILE A 69 -4.12 6.09 -1.88
N GLN A 70 -5.05 7.03 -1.92
CA GLN A 70 -4.81 8.38 -2.44
C GLN A 70 -3.69 9.10 -1.68
N LYS A 71 -3.76 9.12 -0.34
CA LYS A 71 -2.70 9.72 0.50
C LYS A 71 -1.34 9.05 0.28
N SER A 72 -1.33 7.72 0.19
CA SER A 72 -0.09 6.98 -0.07
C SER A 72 0.48 7.31 -1.45
N LEU A 73 -0.38 7.41 -2.47
CA LEU A 73 0.01 7.78 -3.82
C LEU A 73 0.56 9.21 -3.88
N GLU A 74 -0.06 10.16 -3.17
CA GLU A 74 0.42 11.54 -3.06
C GLU A 74 1.83 11.61 -2.46
N GLU A 75 2.10 10.88 -1.37
CA GLU A 75 3.43 10.84 -0.74
C GLU A 75 4.49 10.21 -1.66
N VAL A 76 4.17 9.08 -2.30
CA VAL A 76 5.10 8.43 -3.24
C VAL A 76 5.33 9.31 -4.47
N ALA A 77 4.31 10.04 -4.94
CA ALA A 77 4.42 10.97 -6.05
C ALA A 77 5.38 12.13 -5.75
N LYS A 78 5.39 12.68 -4.53
CA LYS A 78 6.38 13.69 -4.12
C LYS A 78 7.81 13.19 -4.35
N ILE A 79 8.10 11.96 -3.94
CA ILE A 79 9.42 11.34 -4.15
C ILE A 79 9.69 11.15 -5.66
N ALA A 80 8.73 10.56 -6.37
CA ALA A 80 8.83 10.23 -7.79
C ALA A 80 9.04 11.45 -8.70
N TYR A 81 8.57 12.63 -8.27
CA TYR A 81 8.67 13.88 -9.03
C TYR A 81 9.58 14.92 -8.41
N SER A 82 10.27 14.62 -7.31
CA SER A 82 11.26 15.51 -6.69
C SER A 82 12.36 15.94 -7.67
N ASP A 83 12.79 17.20 -7.56
CA ASP A 83 13.92 17.78 -8.30
C ASP A 83 14.99 18.26 -7.31
N ILE A 84 16.26 17.96 -7.62
CA ILE A 84 17.39 18.41 -6.80
C ILE A 84 17.48 19.95 -6.76
N LYS A 85 16.98 20.64 -7.79
CA LYS A 85 16.91 22.11 -7.88
C LYS A 85 16.08 22.76 -6.77
N ASP A 86 15.17 22.01 -6.14
CA ASP A 86 14.41 22.51 -5.00
C ASP A 86 15.30 22.72 -3.75
N PHE A 87 16.46 22.04 -3.70
CA PHE A 87 17.36 22.04 -2.54
C PHE A 87 18.65 22.83 -2.76
N ILE A 88 18.97 23.19 -4.00
CA ILE A 88 20.23 23.84 -4.35
C ILE A 88 19.99 25.17 -5.05
N GLU A 89 20.97 26.06 -4.90
CA GLU A 89 21.12 27.29 -5.66
C GLU A 89 22.44 27.21 -6.41
N ILE A 90 22.42 27.57 -7.68
CA ILE A 90 23.61 27.61 -8.54
C ILE A 90 23.85 29.07 -8.86
N ASP A 91 25.05 29.55 -8.55
CA ASP A 91 25.47 30.90 -8.92
C ASP A 91 25.76 30.94 -10.44
N ASP A 92 24.99 31.74 -11.18
CA ASP A 92 25.04 31.78 -12.64
C ASP A 92 26.38 32.28 -13.21
N LEU A 93 27.14 33.05 -12.44
CA LEU A 93 28.43 33.63 -12.85
C LEU A 93 29.60 32.67 -12.59
N THR A 94 29.55 31.92 -11.48
CA THR A 94 30.66 31.09 -11.01
C THR A 94 30.41 29.58 -11.16
N GLY A 95 29.17 29.17 -11.39
CA GLY A 95 28.74 27.77 -11.44
C GLY A 95 28.79 27.05 -10.08
N ILE A 96 29.07 27.77 -8.99
CA ILE A 96 29.19 27.19 -7.65
C ILE A 96 27.79 26.81 -7.16
N THR A 97 27.63 25.55 -6.75
CA THR A 97 26.38 25.04 -6.16
C THR A 97 26.43 25.18 -4.64
N LYS A 98 25.38 25.74 -4.06
CA LYS A 98 25.15 25.81 -2.62
C LYS A 98 23.83 25.15 -2.29
N VAL A 99 23.74 24.55 -1.10
CA VAL A 99 22.46 24.05 -0.59
C VAL A 99 21.68 25.24 -0.06
N LYS A 100 20.40 25.35 -0.44
CA LYS A 100 19.50 26.36 0.09
C LYS A 100 19.37 26.20 1.59
N PRO A 101 19.27 27.29 2.36
CA PRO A 101 18.97 27.19 3.78
C PRO A 101 17.58 26.58 3.98
N MET A 102 17.39 25.86 5.09
CA MET A 102 16.23 24.99 5.27
C MET A 102 14.88 25.74 5.29
N ASN A 103 14.90 27.04 5.60
CA ASN A 103 13.75 27.94 5.55
C ASN A 103 13.37 28.40 4.13
N GLU A 104 14.25 28.22 3.14
CA GLU A 104 14.00 28.53 1.73
C GLU A 104 13.62 27.29 0.92
N ILE A 105 13.76 26.10 1.51
CA ILE A 105 13.35 24.84 0.88
C ILE A 105 11.83 24.69 1.04
N PRO A 106 11.07 24.46 -0.05
CA PRO A 106 9.63 24.22 0.03
C PRO A 106 9.27 23.05 0.96
N GLU A 107 8.15 23.16 1.66
CA GLU A 107 7.70 22.11 2.61
C GLU A 107 7.50 20.74 1.94
N PHE A 108 7.05 20.70 0.68
CA PHE A 108 6.92 19.42 -0.05
C PHE A 108 8.28 18.80 -0.38
N ALA A 109 9.35 19.60 -0.50
CA ALA A 109 10.68 19.13 -0.84
C ALA A 109 11.36 18.54 0.40
N THR A 110 11.14 19.10 1.59
CA THR A 110 11.71 18.52 2.82
C THR A 110 11.16 17.11 3.10
N SER A 111 9.93 16.79 2.69
CA SER A 111 9.33 15.46 2.89
C SER A 111 9.98 14.33 2.09
N VAL A 112 10.81 14.65 1.08
CA VAL A 112 11.50 13.64 0.26
C VAL A 112 12.96 13.41 0.69
N ILE A 113 13.40 14.05 1.79
CA ILE A 113 14.72 13.86 2.36
C ILE A 113 14.75 12.54 3.15
N HIS A 114 15.68 11.67 2.77
CA HIS A 114 15.93 10.38 3.43
C HIS A 114 16.85 10.52 4.65
N SER A 115 17.90 11.35 4.55
CA SER A 115 18.86 11.56 5.64
C SER A 115 19.53 12.92 5.55
N ILE A 116 19.91 13.49 6.70
CA ILE A 116 20.69 14.73 6.82
C ILE A 116 21.92 14.44 7.68
N GLU A 117 23.09 14.87 7.22
CA GLU A 117 24.38 14.80 7.90
C GLU A 117 24.94 16.23 7.97
N GLU A 118 25.22 16.72 9.17
CA GLU A 118 25.80 18.05 9.38
C GLU A 118 26.99 17.98 10.35
N ASP A 119 28.19 18.29 9.83
CA ASP A 119 29.41 18.41 10.63
C ASP A 119 29.72 19.89 10.83
N ARG A 120 29.75 20.36 12.08
CA ARG A 120 30.14 21.75 12.42
C ARG A 120 31.42 21.76 13.24
N THR A 121 32.40 22.53 12.81
CA THR A 121 33.59 22.85 13.62
C THR A 121 33.53 24.32 14.02
N ILE A 122 33.52 24.57 15.32
CA ILE A 122 33.55 25.91 15.91
C ILE A 122 35.02 26.24 16.21
N TYR A 123 35.54 27.30 15.60
CA TYR A 123 36.85 27.84 15.94
C TYR A 123 36.66 29.07 16.82
N ASP A 124 37.11 28.99 18.07
CA ASP A 124 37.14 30.15 18.96
C ASP A 124 38.33 31.04 18.63
N SER A 125 38.05 32.30 18.28
CA SER A 125 39.09 33.30 18.13
C SER A 125 39.58 33.76 19.52
N PRO A 126 40.89 33.96 19.74
CA PRO A 126 41.46 34.36 21.03
C PRO A 126 40.85 35.64 21.65
N ASN A 127 40.21 36.49 20.84
CA ASN A 127 39.65 37.77 21.25
C ASN A 127 38.12 37.77 21.46
N GLY A 128 37.44 36.61 21.40
CA GLY A 128 36.00 36.52 21.70
C GLY A 128 35.05 37.20 20.70
N GLU A 129 35.56 37.81 19.62
CA GLU A 129 34.72 38.59 18.69
C GLU A 129 34.05 37.77 17.60
N GLN A 130 34.62 36.64 17.13
CA GLN A 130 33.96 35.81 16.11
C GLN A 130 34.36 34.33 16.22
N SER A 131 33.36 33.45 16.42
CA SER A 131 33.50 32.02 16.22
C SER A 131 33.31 31.71 14.74
N THR A 132 34.34 31.21 14.04
CA THR A 132 34.16 30.75 12.65
C THR A 132 33.54 29.36 12.69
N ILE A 133 32.35 29.20 12.11
CA ILE A 133 31.69 27.89 11.97
C ILE A 133 32.03 27.35 10.58
N LYS A 134 32.94 26.38 10.50
CA LYS A 134 33.14 25.61 9.27
C LYS A 134 32.22 24.40 9.30
N GLY A 135 31.17 24.44 8.48
CA GLY A 135 30.15 23.40 8.40
C GLY A 135 30.23 22.59 7.10
N LYS A 136 30.06 21.28 7.17
CA LYS A 136 29.75 20.43 6.00
C LYS A 136 28.31 19.94 6.15
N PHE A 137 27.45 20.34 5.22
CA PHE A 137 26.05 19.90 5.16
C PHE A 137 25.86 18.94 4.00
N LYS A 138 25.22 17.80 4.25
CA LYS A 138 24.95 16.77 3.24
C LYS A 138 23.58 16.16 3.51
N PHE A 139 22.84 15.90 2.45
CA PHE A 139 21.56 15.21 2.54
C PHE A 139 21.44 14.15 1.44
N LYS A 140 20.53 13.20 1.64
CA LYS A 140 20.15 12.20 0.64
C LYS A 140 18.65 12.27 0.43
N LEU A 141 18.21 12.11 -0.81
CA LEU A 141 16.80 11.99 -1.16
C LEU A 141 16.38 10.52 -1.21
N TYR A 142 15.09 10.23 -1.06
CA TYR A 142 14.56 8.89 -1.33
C TYR A 142 14.74 8.48 -2.80
N ASP A 143 14.73 7.18 -3.06
CA ASP A 143 14.93 6.62 -4.39
C ASP A 143 13.72 6.91 -5.32
N LYS A 144 13.97 7.81 -6.29
CA LYS A 144 13.00 8.22 -7.31
C LYS A 144 12.57 7.08 -8.24
N LEU A 145 13.46 6.16 -8.58
CA LEU A 145 13.12 5.02 -9.43
C LEU A 145 12.21 4.04 -8.69
N LYS A 146 12.52 3.77 -7.42
CA LYS A 146 11.68 2.90 -6.59
C LYS A 146 10.28 3.49 -6.39
N ALA A 147 10.18 4.79 -6.19
CA ALA A 147 8.89 5.48 -6.11
C ALA A 147 8.07 5.33 -7.40
N ASN A 148 8.69 5.50 -8.58
CA ASN A 148 8.04 5.29 -9.87
C ASN A 148 7.57 3.84 -10.07
N GLU A 149 8.37 2.85 -9.67
CA GLU A 149 7.97 1.43 -9.71
C GLU A 149 6.72 1.18 -8.85
N LEU A 150 6.67 1.73 -7.63
CA LEU A 150 5.51 1.60 -6.74
C LEU A 150 4.26 2.24 -7.32
N ILE A 151 4.37 3.43 -7.94
CA ILE A 151 3.24 4.08 -8.63
C ILE A 151 2.70 3.19 -9.77
N LEU A 152 3.59 2.63 -10.59
CA LEU A 152 3.19 1.74 -11.68
C LEU A 152 2.55 0.44 -11.19
N LYS A 153 3.04 -0.11 -10.07
CA LYS A 153 2.44 -1.27 -9.39
C LYS A 153 1.04 -0.95 -8.88
N MET A 154 0.86 0.19 -8.19
CA MET A 154 -0.46 0.64 -7.70
C MET A 154 -1.44 0.91 -8.85
N ALA A 155 -0.96 1.41 -10.00
CA ALA A 155 -1.76 1.64 -11.20
C ALA A 155 -2.09 0.34 -11.98
N GLY A 156 -1.62 -0.82 -11.52
CA GLY A 156 -1.80 -2.10 -12.22
C GLY A 156 -1.08 -2.18 -13.57
N LYS A 157 -0.07 -1.32 -13.80
CA LYS A 157 0.72 -1.28 -15.05
C LYS A 157 2.00 -2.11 -14.96
N PHE A 158 2.39 -2.50 -13.76
CA PHE A 158 3.55 -3.35 -13.53
C PHE A 158 3.09 -4.80 -13.34
N ILE A 159 3.40 -5.67 -14.30
CA ILE A 159 3.06 -7.09 -14.24
C ILE A 159 4.33 -7.83 -13.82
N ASP A 160 4.40 -8.26 -12.57
CA ASP A 160 5.41 -9.23 -12.12
C ASP A 160 4.99 -10.62 -12.64
N ARG A 161 5.53 -11.01 -13.80
CA ARG A 161 5.33 -12.37 -14.33
C ARG A 161 6.22 -13.34 -13.57
N VAL A 162 5.62 -14.15 -12.71
CA VAL A 162 6.27 -15.34 -12.19
C VAL A 162 6.10 -16.44 -13.22
N ASP A 163 7.22 -16.92 -13.75
CA ASP A 163 7.21 -18.10 -14.60
C ASP A 163 6.99 -19.34 -13.73
N ILE A 164 5.84 -20.01 -13.90
CA ILE A 164 5.51 -21.27 -13.21
C ILE A 164 5.79 -22.46 -14.16
N THR A 165 6.41 -22.21 -15.30
CA THR A 165 6.81 -23.26 -16.24
C THR A 165 8.19 -23.82 -15.93
N THR A 166 8.49 -25.00 -16.44
CA THR A 166 9.85 -25.53 -16.57
C THR A 166 10.58 -24.81 -17.71
N GLY A 167 10.99 -23.55 -17.48
CA GLY A 167 11.87 -22.82 -18.41
C GLY A 167 11.22 -22.30 -19.69
N GLY A 168 9.97 -21.87 -19.64
CA GLY A 168 9.23 -21.25 -20.75
C GLY A 168 8.24 -22.16 -21.48
N GLU A 169 8.22 -23.46 -21.17
CA GLU A 169 7.35 -24.45 -21.83
C GLU A 169 5.99 -24.59 -21.11
N PRO A 170 4.84 -24.57 -21.80
CA PRO A 170 3.53 -24.77 -21.16
C PRO A 170 3.54 -26.02 -20.28
N LEU A 171 3.02 -25.91 -19.05
CA LEU A 171 2.84 -27.09 -18.19
C LEU A 171 2.02 -28.13 -18.94
N GLU A 172 2.61 -29.29 -19.20
CA GLU A 172 1.85 -30.41 -19.74
C GLU A 172 0.75 -30.77 -18.72
N PRO A 173 -0.53 -30.81 -19.13
CA PRO A 173 -1.59 -31.21 -18.24
C PRO A 173 -1.33 -32.65 -17.79
N THR A 174 -0.82 -32.81 -16.57
CA THR A 174 -0.62 -34.12 -15.97
C THR A 174 -2.00 -34.68 -15.66
N THR A 175 -2.51 -35.51 -16.58
CA THR A 175 -3.76 -36.21 -16.39
C THR A 175 -3.49 -37.39 -15.48
N PHE A 176 -3.83 -37.27 -14.19
CA PHE A 176 -3.82 -38.40 -13.28
C PHE A 176 -4.97 -39.34 -13.65
N VAL A 177 -4.68 -40.30 -14.55
CA VAL A 177 -5.55 -41.45 -14.76
C VAL A 177 -5.35 -42.37 -13.57
N PHE A 178 -6.33 -42.36 -12.65
CA PHE A 178 -6.45 -43.41 -11.65
C PHE A 178 -6.81 -44.70 -12.39
N LEU A 179 -5.79 -45.45 -12.82
CA LEU A 179 -5.96 -46.85 -13.19
C LEU A 179 -6.26 -47.62 -11.90
N GLY A 180 -7.54 -47.63 -11.53
CA GLY A 180 -8.06 -48.64 -10.64
C GLY A 180 -7.71 -49.99 -11.25
N LYS A 181 -6.97 -50.81 -10.51
CA LYS A 181 -6.93 -52.24 -10.79
C LYS A 181 -8.39 -52.69 -10.74
N ASP A 182 -8.86 -53.20 -11.88
CA ASP A 182 -10.14 -53.86 -12.11
C ASP A 182 -11.37 -52.93 -12.28
N ASP A 183 -11.57 -52.49 -13.53
CA ASP A 183 -12.80 -52.54 -14.33
C ASP A 183 -14.21 -52.54 -13.66
N GLU A 184 -14.47 -51.71 -12.65
CA GLU A 184 -15.86 -51.34 -12.32
C GLU A 184 -16.05 -49.84 -12.03
N LEU A 185 -16.85 -49.19 -12.88
CA LEU A 185 -17.40 -47.85 -12.61
C LEU A 185 -18.18 -47.87 -11.27
N PRO A 186 -17.95 -46.92 -10.35
CA PRO A 186 -18.71 -46.84 -9.10
C PRO A 186 -20.21 -46.76 -9.38
N GLU A 187 -21.04 -47.51 -8.64
CA GLU A 187 -22.49 -47.62 -8.88
C GLU A 187 -23.22 -46.29 -9.03
N ARG A 188 -22.76 -45.22 -8.36
CA ARG A 188 -23.33 -43.86 -8.48
C ARG A 188 -23.24 -43.26 -9.89
N PHE A 189 -22.45 -43.85 -10.78
CA PHE A 189 -22.26 -43.42 -12.17
C PHE A 189 -22.91 -44.36 -13.19
N LYS A 190 -23.51 -45.47 -12.75
CA LYS A 190 -24.34 -46.34 -13.61
C LYS A 190 -25.75 -45.71 -13.64
N LYS A 191 -26.17 -45.19 -14.80
CA LYS A 191 -27.50 -44.62 -15.03
C LYS A 191 -28.57 -45.69 -15.07
#